data_AF-A0A7S2DBU5-F1
#
_entry.id   AF-A0A7S2DBU5-F1
#
_cell.length_a   1.000
_cell.length_b   1.000
_cell.length_c   1.000
_cell.angle_alpha   90.00
_cell.angle_beta   90.00
_cell.angle_gamma   90.00
#
_symmetry.space_group_name_H-M   'P 1'
#
loop_
_entity.id
_entity.type
_entity.pdbx_description
1 polymer ?
#
loop_
_entity_poly.entity_id
_entity_poly.type
_entity_poly.pdbx_seq_one_letter_code
_entity_poly.pdbx_strand_id
1 'polypeptide(L)'
;TAINKLIKLEPGDAEARIFRGKIHWAQGSQQQGDTDLSCATRIAPEHPEVILFQAKIYAKAQQLYREAVEALQDGRLDMCVTLVGDAMALTNHCDMKLLLLRATAHRKSGDHQAALADVDKAACSYLSAMLGQSGVEDDEKELGDDVDYGPLRAELEQKLSLVAPAKKEPPQLTRQRSLVWNEMALSHMLAGDHKLALPYLRDVISAEAKLMRDAAGFEQTEEG
;
A
#
# COMPACT_ATOMS: atom_id res chain seq x y z
N THR A 1 -25.89 12.36 -25.02
CA THR A 1 -27.11 11.77 -24.44
C THR A 1 -27.65 12.66 -23.33
N ALA A 2 -28.94 12.57 -22.97
CA ALA A 2 -29.56 13.39 -21.92
C ALA A 2 -28.83 13.29 -20.58
N ILE A 3 -28.35 12.08 -20.23
CA ILE A 3 -27.53 11.80 -19.04
C ILE A 3 -26.23 12.62 -18.97
N ASN A 4 -25.52 12.83 -20.09
CA ASN A 4 -24.30 13.67 -20.09
C ASN A 4 -24.61 15.15 -19.84
N LYS A 5 -25.82 15.62 -20.20
CA LYS A 5 -26.26 16.97 -19.86
C LYS A 5 -26.63 17.04 -18.38
N LEU A 6 -27.28 16.02 -17.85
CA LEU A 6 -27.66 15.93 -16.43
C LEU A 6 -26.43 15.98 -15.51
N ILE A 7 -25.39 15.18 -15.78
CA ILE A 7 -24.13 15.18 -15.01
C ILE A 7 -23.40 16.54 -15.08
N LYS A 8 -23.55 17.29 -16.18
CA LYS A 8 -22.98 18.64 -16.31
C LYS A 8 -23.76 19.69 -15.51
N LEU A 9 -25.08 19.51 -15.40
CA LEU A 9 -25.97 20.42 -14.68
C LEU A 9 -25.89 20.17 -13.17
N GLU A 10 -25.83 18.90 -12.76
CA GLU A 10 -25.71 18.49 -11.37
C GLU A 10 -24.53 17.51 -11.19
N PRO A 11 -23.29 18.02 -11.05
CA PRO A 11 -22.12 17.18 -10.84
C PRO A 11 -22.12 16.44 -9.50
N GLY A 12 -23.04 16.76 -8.58
CA GLY A 12 -23.24 16.06 -7.31
C GLY A 12 -24.28 14.96 -7.36
N ASP A 13 -24.92 14.70 -8.52
CA ASP A 13 -25.90 13.63 -8.65
C ASP A 13 -25.17 12.28 -8.85
N ALA A 14 -25.24 11.43 -7.83
CA ALA A 14 -24.71 10.07 -7.88
C ALA A 14 -25.56 9.15 -8.75
N GLU A 15 -26.89 9.30 -8.76
CA GLU A 15 -27.78 8.45 -9.56
C GLU A 15 -27.50 8.62 -11.05
N ALA A 16 -27.28 9.85 -11.49
CA ALA A 16 -26.91 10.15 -12.87
C ALA A 16 -25.68 9.38 -13.35
N ARG A 17 -24.65 9.32 -12.50
CA ARG A 17 -23.41 8.58 -12.78
C ARG A 17 -23.65 7.08 -12.70
N ILE A 18 -24.41 6.61 -11.72
CA ILE A 18 -24.77 5.19 -11.59
C ILE A 18 -25.51 4.71 -12.84
N PHE A 19 -26.50 5.47 -13.31
CA PHE A 19 -27.25 5.15 -14.53
C PHE A 19 -26.35 5.17 -15.76
N ARG A 20 -25.47 6.16 -15.90
CA ARG A 20 -24.52 6.19 -17.02
C ARG A 20 -23.58 4.99 -16.98
N GLY A 21 -23.07 4.63 -15.81
CA GLY A 21 -22.18 3.49 -15.65
C GLY A 21 -22.84 2.17 -16.03
N LYS A 22 -24.09 1.97 -15.62
CA LYS A 22 -24.90 0.80 -16.01
C LYS A 22 -25.15 0.75 -17.51
N ILE A 23 -25.37 1.90 -18.17
CA ILE A 23 -25.51 1.97 -19.63
C ILE A 23 -24.20 1.59 -20.31
N HIS A 24 -23.05 2.09 -19.83
CA HIS A 24 -21.74 1.72 -20.37
C HIS A 24 -21.46 0.22 -20.23
N TRP A 25 -21.78 -0.39 -19.09
CA TRP A 25 -21.71 -1.84 -18.92
C TRP A 25 -22.61 -2.59 -19.91
N ALA A 26 -23.86 -2.16 -20.10
CA ALA A 26 -24.77 -2.76 -21.07
C ALA A 26 -24.28 -2.63 -22.53
N GLN A 27 -23.48 -1.62 -22.81
CA GLN A 27 -22.84 -1.39 -24.12
C GLN A 27 -21.49 -2.12 -24.27
N GLY A 28 -21.08 -2.93 -23.30
CA GLY A 28 -19.80 -3.65 -23.30
C GLY A 28 -18.60 -2.77 -22.93
N SER A 29 -18.82 -1.50 -22.58
CA SER A 29 -17.77 -0.57 -22.16
C SER A 29 -17.52 -0.67 -20.65
N GLN A 30 -16.94 -1.79 -20.22
CA GLN A 30 -16.72 -2.13 -18.81
C GLN A 30 -15.99 -1.01 -18.05
N GLN A 31 -14.84 -0.56 -18.57
CA GLN A 31 -14.01 0.47 -17.92
C GLN A 31 -14.75 1.79 -17.71
N GLN A 32 -15.49 2.26 -18.72
CA GLN A 32 -16.26 3.51 -18.60
C GLN A 32 -17.35 3.38 -17.53
N GLY A 33 -17.98 2.20 -17.44
CA GLY A 33 -18.96 1.93 -16.39
C GLY A 33 -18.36 1.90 -14.99
N ASP A 34 -17.20 1.27 -14.85
CA ASP A 34 -16.48 1.21 -13.57
C ASP A 34 -16.00 2.60 -13.15
N THR A 35 -15.50 3.42 -14.07
CA THR A 35 -15.13 4.83 -13.78
C THR A 35 -16.32 5.63 -13.25
N ASP A 36 -17.49 5.48 -13.86
CA ASP A 36 -18.70 6.19 -13.43
C ASP A 36 -19.16 5.77 -12.03
N LEU A 37 -19.08 4.47 -11.69
CA LEU A 37 -19.40 3.99 -10.35
C LEU A 37 -18.34 4.34 -9.31
N SER A 38 -17.06 4.36 -9.69
CA SER A 38 -15.98 4.87 -8.83
C SER A 38 -16.19 6.35 -8.48
N CYS A 39 -16.64 7.17 -9.43
CA CYS A 39 -17.04 8.54 -9.12
C CYS A 39 -18.26 8.59 -8.20
N ALA A 40 -19.29 7.76 -8.45
CA ALA A 40 -20.47 7.70 -7.59
C ALA A 40 -20.13 7.28 -6.14
N THR A 41 -19.10 6.47 -5.96
CA THR A 41 -18.60 6.05 -4.64
C THR A 41 -18.16 7.22 -3.77
N ARG A 42 -17.59 8.27 -4.36
CA ARG A 42 -17.17 9.48 -3.64
C ARG A 42 -18.35 10.40 -3.28
N ILE A 43 -19.47 10.26 -3.98
CA ILE A 43 -20.63 11.15 -3.87
C ILE A 43 -21.68 10.56 -2.93
N ALA A 44 -22.03 9.29 -3.11
CA ALA A 44 -23.04 8.59 -2.33
C ALA A 44 -22.55 7.18 -1.96
N PRO A 45 -21.61 7.07 -0.99
CA PRO A 45 -21.04 5.78 -0.59
C PRO A 45 -22.07 4.81 -0.02
N GLU A 46 -23.17 5.31 0.55
CA GLU A 46 -24.24 4.50 1.14
C GLU A 46 -25.31 4.04 0.11
N HIS A 47 -25.19 4.46 -1.15
CA HIS A 47 -26.16 4.08 -2.17
C HIS A 47 -26.09 2.56 -2.44
N PRO A 48 -27.22 1.83 -2.51
CA PRO A 48 -27.22 0.36 -2.66
C PRO A 48 -26.39 -0.16 -3.83
N GLU A 49 -26.50 0.46 -5.01
CA GLU A 49 -25.71 0.07 -6.20
C GLU A 49 -24.21 0.34 -6.03
N VAL A 50 -23.85 1.39 -5.28
CA VAL A 50 -22.44 1.71 -4.97
C VAL A 50 -21.88 0.67 -4.00
N ILE A 51 -22.62 0.31 -2.95
CA ILE A 51 -22.25 -0.75 -2.01
C ILE A 51 -22.05 -2.09 -2.76
N LEU A 52 -22.96 -2.43 -3.68
CA LEU A 52 -22.83 -3.64 -4.49
C LEU A 52 -21.60 -3.60 -5.40
N PHE A 53 -21.29 -2.44 -5.99
CA PHE A 53 -20.08 -2.26 -6.78
C PHE A 53 -18.82 -2.42 -5.93
N GLN A 54 -18.74 -1.72 -4.80
CA GLN A 54 -17.63 -1.84 -3.86
C GLN A 54 -17.42 -3.30 -3.43
N ALA A 55 -18.48 -4.02 -3.07
CA ALA A 55 -18.39 -5.42 -2.68
C ALA A 55 -17.78 -6.30 -3.80
N LYS A 56 -18.15 -6.06 -5.07
CA LYS A 56 -17.57 -6.76 -6.23
C LYS A 56 -16.09 -6.42 -6.40
N ILE A 57 -15.73 -5.15 -6.28
CA ILE A 57 -14.33 -4.67 -6.36
C ILE A 57 -13.48 -5.31 -5.26
N TYR A 58 -13.96 -5.32 -4.02
CA TYR A 58 -13.29 -5.97 -2.89
C TYR A 58 -13.13 -7.48 -3.11
N ALA A 59 -14.16 -8.16 -3.60
CA ALA A 59 -14.07 -9.59 -3.91
C ALA A 59 -13.02 -9.87 -5.00
N LYS A 60 -12.92 -9.02 -6.02
CA LYS A 60 -11.92 -9.14 -7.08
C LYS A 60 -10.51 -8.87 -6.56
N ALA A 61 -10.32 -7.84 -5.75
CA ALA A 61 -9.03 -7.54 -5.11
C ALA A 61 -8.58 -8.69 -4.19
N GLN A 62 -9.50 -9.29 -3.42
CA GLN A 62 -9.21 -10.45 -2.59
C GLN A 62 -8.82 -11.68 -3.42
N GLN A 63 -9.44 -11.86 -4.59
CA GLN A 63 -9.04 -12.92 -5.51
C GLN A 63 -7.61 -12.69 -6.02
N LEU A 64 -7.29 -11.49 -6.50
CA LEU A 64 -5.94 -11.14 -6.96
C LEU A 64 -4.90 -11.30 -5.85
N TYR A 65 -5.25 -10.95 -4.61
CA TYR A 65 -4.39 -11.20 -3.45
C TYR A 65 -4.08 -12.68 -3.26
N ARG A 66 -5.08 -13.57 -3.38
CA ARG A 66 -4.85 -15.02 -3.28
C ARG A 66 -3.92 -15.52 -4.40
N GLU A 67 -4.18 -15.09 -5.64
CA GLU A 67 -3.35 -15.43 -6.79
C GLU A 67 -1.91 -14.91 -6.63
N ALA A 68 -1.73 -13.73 -6.04
CA ALA A 68 -0.41 -13.16 -5.76
C ALA A 68 0.35 -13.94 -4.69
N VAL A 69 -0.34 -14.45 -3.66
CA VAL A 69 0.27 -15.31 -2.63
C VAL A 69 0.71 -16.64 -3.24
N GLU A 70 -0.10 -17.26 -4.09
CA GLU A 70 0.26 -18.47 -4.82
C GLU A 70 1.47 -18.22 -5.75
N ALA A 71 1.46 -17.10 -6.50
CA ALA A 71 2.58 -16.69 -7.34
C ALA A 71 3.89 -16.56 -6.54
N LEU A 72 3.82 -15.98 -5.34
CA LEU A 72 4.96 -15.83 -4.45
C LEU A 72 5.49 -17.18 -3.95
N GLN A 73 4.59 -18.12 -3.64
CA GLN A 73 4.95 -19.48 -3.21
C GLN A 73 5.62 -20.25 -4.35
N ASP A 74 5.15 -20.08 -5.57
CA ASP A 74 5.71 -20.69 -6.78
C ASP A 74 7.00 -20.03 -7.26
N GLY A 75 7.43 -18.93 -6.63
CA GLY A 75 8.61 -18.16 -7.04
C GLY A 75 8.42 -17.32 -8.30
N ARG A 76 7.17 -17.13 -8.77
CA ARG A 76 6.82 -16.25 -9.90
C ARG A 76 6.72 -14.80 -9.42
N LEU A 77 7.88 -14.21 -9.12
CA LEU A 77 7.98 -12.90 -8.45
C LEU A 77 7.39 -11.75 -9.28
N ASP A 78 7.69 -11.68 -10.58
CA ASP A 78 7.17 -10.63 -11.47
C ASP A 78 5.63 -10.65 -11.55
N MET A 79 5.08 -11.87 -11.60
CA MET A 79 3.63 -12.07 -11.61
C MET A 79 3.01 -11.66 -10.28
N CYS A 80 3.67 -11.96 -9.15
CA CYS A 80 3.23 -11.49 -7.84
C CYS A 80 3.17 -9.96 -7.77
N VAL A 81 4.23 -9.28 -8.22
CA VAL A 81 4.30 -7.80 -8.26
C VAL A 81 3.17 -7.23 -9.10
N THR A 82 2.92 -7.79 -10.28
CA THR A 82 1.84 -7.37 -11.20
C THR A 82 0.46 -7.55 -10.56
N LEU A 83 0.17 -8.74 -10.02
CA LEU A 83 -1.12 -9.06 -9.38
C LEU A 83 -1.41 -8.15 -8.17
N VAL A 84 -0.39 -7.83 -7.39
CA VAL A 84 -0.54 -6.87 -6.28
C VAL A 84 -0.81 -5.45 -6.80
N GLY A 85 -0.11 -5.03 -7.86
CA GLY A 85 -0.37 -3.74 -8.53
C GLY A 85 -1.82 -3.61 -8.98
N ASP A 86 -2.35 -4.64 -9.64
CA ASP A 86 -3.75 -4.69 -10.09
C ASP A 86 -4.73 -4.63 -8.91
N ALA A 87 -4.44 -5.34 -7.81
CA ALA A 87 -5.29 -5.31 -6.61
C ALA A 87 -5.32 -3.93 -5.93
N MET A 88 -4.18 -3.23 -5.91
CA MET A 88 -4.07 -1.87 -5.37
C MET A 88 -4.82 -0.86 -6.25
N ALA A 89 -4.72 -0.99 -7.58
CA ALA A 89 -5.42 -0.12 -8.53
C ALA A 89 -6.95 -0.24 -8.38
N LEU A 90 -7.47 -1.44 -8.09
CA LEU A 90 -8.91 -1.67 -7.88
C LEU A 90 -9.44 -1.02 -6.60
N THR A 91 -8.68 -1.13 -5.52
CA THR A 91 -9.15 -0.67 -4.20
C THR A 91 -8.87 0.80 -3.95
N ASN A 92 -8.01 1.44 -4.77
CA ASN A 92 -7.47 2.78 -4.50
C ASN A 92 -7.00 2.93 -3.04
N HIS A 93 -6.50 1.83 -2.47
CA HIS A 93 -6.15 1.73 -1.06
C HIS A 93 -4.72 1.23 -0.96
N CYS A 94 -3.88 2.02 -0.30
CA CYS A 94 -2.56 1.59 0.17
C CYS A 94 -2.74 0.63 1.35
N ASP A 95 -3.22 -0.59 1.09
CA ASP A 95 -3.32 -1.63 2.11
C ASP A 95 -1.91 -2.12 2.45
N MET A 96 -1.57 -2.00 3.74
CA MET A 96 -0.31 -2.50 4.32
C MET A 96 -0.03 -3.96 3.91
N LYS A 97 -1.06 -4.82 3.83
CA LYS A 97 -0.88 -6.24 3.49
C LYS A 97 -0.42 -6.43 2.04
N LEU A 98 -0.99 -5.67 1.11
CA LEU A 98 -0.61 -5.72 -0.30
C LEU A 98 0.82 -5.22 -0.49
N LEU A 99 1.15 -4.07 0.10
CA LEU A 99 2.49 -3.52 0.06
C LEU A 99 3.54 -4.45 0.69
N LEU A 100 3.23 -5.10 1.80
CA LEU A 100 4.12 -6.09 2.41
C LEU A 100 4.34 -7.32 1.52
N LEU A 101 3.30 -7.77 0.81
CA LEU A 101 3.40 -8.88 -0.13
C LEU A 101 4.33 -8.51 -1.31
N ARG A 102 4.14 -7.31 -1.87
CA ARG A 102 4.97 -6.79 -2.97
C ARG A 102 6.42 -6.54 -2.54
N ALA A 103 6.63 -5.97 -1.34
CA ALA A 103 7.97 -5.82 -0.77
C ALA A 103 8.69 -7.17 -0.61
N THR A 104 7.96 -8.21 -0.21
CA THR A 104 8.51 -9.57 -0.09
C THR A 104 8.90 -10.13 -1.46
N ALA A 105 8.11 -9.87 -2.50
CA ALA A 105 8.41 -10.27 -3.86
C ALA A 105 9.66 -9.54 -4.40
N HIS A 106 9.73 -8.21 -4.26
CA HIS A 106 10.90 -7.41 -4.67
C HIS A 106 12.17 -7.84 -3.95
N ARG A 107 12.12 -8.04 -2.63
CA ARG A 107 13.26 -8.54 -1.85
C ARG A 107 13.75 -9.88 -2.39
N LYS A 108 12.84 -10.83 -2.63
CA LYS A 108 13.19 -12.14 -3.23
C LYS A 108 13.73 -12.02 -4.65
N SER A 109 13.36 -10.97 -5.38
CA SER A 109 13.85 -10.69 -6.73
C SER A 109 15.22 -10.01 -6.73
N GLY A 110 15.73 -9.61 -5.57
CA GLY A 110 16.97 -8.84 -5.41
C GLY A 110 16.80 -7.33 -5.60
N ASP A 111 15.57 -6.85 -5.81
CA ASP A 111 15.27 -5.41 -5.89
C ASP A 111 15.04 -4.85 -4.48
N HIS A 112 16.14 -4.63 -3.76
CA HIS A 112 16.10 -4.16 -2.38
C HIS A 112 15.57 -2.72 -2.26
N GLN A 113 15.73 -1.89 -3.29
CA GLN A 113 15.26 -0.51 -3.29
C GLN A 113 13.74 -0.45 -3.37
N ALA A 114 13.12 -1.15 -4.34
CA ALA A 114 11.67 -1.23 -4.42
C ALA A 114 11.06 -1.88 -3.18
N ALA A 115 11.72 -2.89 -2.61
CA ALA A 115 11.27 -3.52 -1.38
C ALA A 115 11.23 -2.54 -0.19
N LEU A 116 12.28 -1.72 0.01
CA LEU A 116 12.28 -0.68 1.05
C LEU A 116 11.20 0.37 0.80
N ALA A 117 11.04 0.81 -0.45
CA ALA A 117 10.03 1.78 -0.82
C ALA A 117 8.61 1.31 -0.47
N ASP A 118 8.29 0.04 -0.74
CA ASP A 118 7.00 -0.54 -0.38
C ASP A 118 6.78 -0.63 1.13
N VAL A 119 7.83 -0.98 1.90
CA VAL A 119 7.76 -1.00 3.37
C VAL A 119 7.54 0.42 3.92
N ASP A 120 8.21 1.42 3.36
CA ASP A 120 8.07 2.81 3.79
C ASP A 120 6.70 3.40 3.38
N LYS A 121 6.18 3.07 2.19
CA LYS A 121 4.79 3.40 1.79
C LYS A 121 3.78 2.79 2.75
N ALA A 122 3.98 1.53 3.14
CA ALA A 122 3.08 0.85 4.06
C ALA A 122 3.11 1.48 5.46
N ALA A 123 4.29 1.88 5.94
CA ALA A 123 4.45 2.61 7.18
C ALA A 123 3.78 3.99 7.11
N CYS A 124 3.99 4.76 6.04
CA CYS A 124 3.35 6.05 5.82
C CYS A 124 1.82 5.94 5.78
N SER A 125 1.28 4.96 5.06
CA SER A 125 -0.17 4.69 4.99
C SER A 125 -0.75 4.40 6.37
N TYR A 126 -0.10 3.50 7.12
CA TYR A 126 -0.51 3.14 8.48
C TYR A 126 -0.50 4.35 9.43
N LEU A 127 0.57 5.15 9.41
CA LEU A 127 0.69 6.34 10.25
C LEU A 127 -0.32 7.43 9.86
N SER A 128 -0.56 7.63 8.56
CA SER A 128 -1.52 8.63 8.07
C SER A 128 -2.95 8.27 8.49
N ALA A 129 -3.31 6.98 8.39
CA ALA A 129 -4.59 6.48 8.91
C ALA A 129 -4.70 6.68 10.44
N MET A 130 -3.63 6.45 11.19
CA MET A 130 -3.60 6.63 12.65
C MET A 130 -3.69 8.09 13.09
N LEU A 131 -3.10 9.01 12.32
CA LEU A 131 -3.13 10.46 12.57
C LEU A 131 -4.47 11.11 12.17
N GLY A 132 -5.41 10.35 11.58
CA GLY A 132 -6.67 10.88 11.07
C GLY A 132 -6.48 11.80 9.86
N GLN A 133 -5.31 11.74 9.21
CA GLN A 133 -4.98 12.47 7.98
C GLN A 133 -5.43 11.68 6.74
N SER A 134 -6.51 10.90 6.85
CA SER A 134 -7.14 10.20 5.74
C SER A 134 -7.94 11.21 4.90
N GLY A 135 -7.25 12.19 4.34
CA GLY A 135 -7.77 13.23 3.47
C GLY A 135 -6.81 13.39 2.31
N VAL A 136 -6.98 12.54 1.30
CA VAL A 136 -6.65 12.74 -0.12
C VAL A 136 -5.68 13.89 -0.41
N GLU A 137 -4.39 13.58 -0.43
CA GLU A 137 -3.50 14.14 -1.45
C GLU A 137 -3.06 12.95 -2.32
N ASP A 138 -4.00 12.48 -3.14
CA ASP A 138 -3.71 11.62 -4.30
C ASP A 138 -2.99 12.48 -5.34
N ASP A 139 -1.75 12.87 -5.07
CA ASP A 139 -0.82 13.20 -6.13
C ASP A 139 -0.34 11.86 -6.71
N GLU A 140 -1.11 11.34 -7.68
CA GLU A 140 -0.62 10.40 -8.69
C GLU A 140 0.53 11.07 -9.46
N LYS A 141 1.72 11.15 -8.85
CA LYS A 141 2.93 11.09 -9.63
C LYS A 141 3.11 9.62 -9.97
N GLU A 142 2.83 9.27 -11.23
CA GLU A 142 3.39 8.09 -11.85
C GLU A 142 4.88 8.05 -11.51
N LEU A 143 5.24 7.18 -10.57
CA LEU A 143 6.61 6.86 -10.22
C LEU A 143 7.17 6.07 -11.41
N GLY A 144 7.62 6.77 -12.43
CA GLY A 144 8.42 6.19 -13.51
C GLY A 144 9.68 5.54 -12.95
N ASP A 145 10.26 4.60 -13.71
CA ASP A 145 11.28 3.61 -13.29
C ASP A 145 12.61 4.16 -12.70
N ASP A 146 12.72 5.46 -12.40
CA ASP A 146 13.93 6.16 -11.96
C ASP A 146 13.68 7.01 -10.69
N VAL A 147 13.04 6.41 -9.67
CA VAL A 147 12.59 7.13 -8.47
C VAL A 147 13.72 7.26 -7.45
N ASP A 148 14.14 8.49 -7.18
CA ASP A 148 14.83 8.83 -5.94
C ASP A 148 13.88 8.60 -4.77
N TYR A 149 14.08 7.50 -4.03
CA TYR A 149 13.26 7.12 -2.87
C TYR A 149 13.58 7.91 -1.59
N GLY A 150 14.54 8.83 -1.62
CA GLY A 150 14.89 9.73 -0.51
C GLY A 150 13.73 10.58 0.07
N PRO A 151 12.82 11.16 -0.74
CA PRO A 151 11.72 11.99 -0.26
C PRO A 151 10.69 11.25 0.58
N LEU A 152 10.36 10.00 0.21
CA LEU A 152 9.38 9.18 0.94
C LEU A 152 9.90 8.83 2.34
N ARG A 153 11.20 8.56 2.45
CA ARG A 153 11.83 8.29 3.75
C ARG A 153 11.84 9.52 4.65
N ALA A 154 12.09 10.71 4.08
CA ALA A 154 11.99 11.96 4.83
C ALA A 154 10.55 12.22 5.32
N GLU A 155 9.54 11.92 4.50
CA GLU A 155 8.13 12.00 4.89
C GLU A 155 7.80 11.03 6.04
N LEU A 156 8.30 9.79 5.97
CA LEU A 156 8.13 8.81 7.03
C LEU A 156 8.77 9.29 8.34
N GLU A 157 9.99 9.82 8.29
CA GLU A 157 10.69 10.38 9.46
C GLU A 157 9.91 11.54 10.08
N GLN A 158 9.37 12.43 9.25
CA GLN A 158 8.49 13.50 9.69
C GLN A 158 7.24 12.94 10.39
N LYS A 159 6.54 11.98 9.78
CA LYS A 159 5.33 11.37 10.36
C LYS A 159 5.62 10.64 11.67
N LEU A 160 6.73 9.92 11.76
CA LEU A 160 7.18 9.27 12.99
C LEU A 160 7.45 10.28 14.12
N SER A 161 7.95 11.47 13.80
CA SER A 161 8.19 12.52 14.79
C SER A 161 6.89 13.12 15.39
N LEU A 162 5.78 13.05 14.64
CA LEU A 162 4.48 13.57 15.04
C LEU A 162 3.68 12.59 15.91
N VAL A 163 4.10 11.34 15.98
CA VAL A 163 3.36 10.26 16.64
C VAL A 163 3.95 10.01 18.02
N ALA A 164 3.06 9.86 19.02
CA ALA A 164 3.49 9.57 20.39
C ALA A 164 4.37 8.31 20.45
N PRO A 165 5.39 8.24 21.32
CA PRO A 165 6.32 7.11 21.37
C PRO A 165 5.66 5.75 21.66
N ALA A 166 4.43 5.73 22.17
CA ALA A 166 3.62 4.51 22.38
C ALA A 166 2.90 4.02 21.12
N LYS A 167 2.69 4.89 20.12
CA LYS A 167 2.05 4.57 18.84
C LYS A 167 3.16 4.25 17.83
N LYS A 168 3.55 2.98 17.79
CA LYS A 168 4.75 2.54 17.08
C LYS A 168 4.40 1.94 15.72
N GLU A 169 5.38 1.94 14.84
CA GLU A 169 5.32 1.17 13.61
C GLU A 169 5.00 -0.30 13.91
N PRO A 170 4.11 -0.95 13.12
CA PRO A 170 3.80 -2.36 13.24
C PRO A 170 5.07 -3.24 13.18
N PRO A 171 5.20 -4.25 14.06
CA PRO A 171 6.40 -5.08 14.10
C PRO A 171 6.66 -5.83 12.80
N GLN A 172 5.64 -6.11 12.00
CA GLN A 172 5.76 -6.74 10.69
C GLN A 172 6.53 -5.86 9.70
N LEU A 173 6.30 -4.53 9.72
CA LEU A 173 7.00 -3.58 8.86
C LEU A 173 8.45 -3.41 9.30
N THR A 174 8.69 -3.26 10.61
CA THR A 174 10.04 -3.21 11.15
C THR A 174 10.83 -4.48 10.81
N ARG A 175 10.24 -5.68 10.96
CA ARG A 175 10.88 -6.95 10.61
C ARG A 175 11.20 -7.06 9.12
N GLN A 176 10.25 -6.70 8.25
CA GLN A 176 10.47 -6.76 6.81
C GLN A 176 11.57 -5.78 6.37
N ARG A 177 11.60 -4.57 6.94
CA ARG A 177 12.70 -3.62 6.71
C ARG A 177 14.05 -4.20 7.14
N SER A 178 14.12 -4.81 8.32
CA SER A 178 15.36 -5.44 8.81
C SER A 178 15.86 -6.56 7.89
N LEU A 179 14.96 -7.36 7.30
CA LEU A 179 15.35 -8.38 6.32
C LEU A 179 16.00 -7.76 5.09
N VAL A 180 15.42 -6.68 4.56
CA VAL A 180 15.98 -6.00 3.37
C VAL A 180 17.35 -5.38 3.70
N TRP A 181 17.48 -4.69 4.84
CA TRP A 181 18.77 -4.12 5.26
C TRP A 181 19.85 -5.17 5.50
N ASN A 182 19.49 -6.34 6.06
CA ASN A 182 20.43 -7.45 6.22
C ASN A 182 20.95 -7.95 4.87
N GLU A 183 20.08 -8.10 3.87
CA GLU A 183 20.49 -8.53 2.53
C GLU A 183 21.36 -7.47 1.84
N MET A 184 21.02 -6.19 1.96
CA MET A 184 21.85 -5.08 1.44
C MET A 184 23.21 -5.03 2.13
N ALA A 185 23.24 -5.18 3.47
CA ALA A 185 24.47 -5.23 4.23
C ALA A 185 25.36 -6.39 3.79
N LEU A 186 24.78 -7.59 3.64
CA LEU A 186 25.48 -8.78 3.14
C LEU A 186 26.04 -8.54 1.73
N SER A 187 25.25 -7.94 0.83
CA SER A 187 25.69 -7.60 -0.52
C SER A 187 26.90 -6.67 -0.50
N HIS A 188 26.86 -5.60 0.29
CA HIS A 188 27.99 -4.68 0.44
C HIS A 188 29.21 -5.32 1.12
N MET A 189 29.01 -6.19 2.11
CA MET A 189 30.10 -6.94 2.73
C MET A 189 30.81 -7.86 1.73
N LEU A 190 30.05 -8.57 0.90
CA LEU A 190 30.58 -9.44 -0.15
C LEU A 190 31.33 -8.65 -1.24
N ALA A 191 30.88 -7.42 -1.53
CA ALA A 191 31.57 -6.50 -2.42
C ALA A 191 32.85 -5.88 -1.82
N GLY A 192 33.08 -6.06 -0.51
CA GLY A 192 34.20 -5.44 0.22
C GLY A 192 33.94 -4.01 0.70
N ASP A 193 32.73 -3.48 0.46
CA ASP A 193 32.31 -2.12 0.83
C ASP A 193 31.77 -2.05 2.26
N HIS A 194 32.62 -2.39 3.22
CA HIS A 194 32.29 -2.42 4.64
C HIS A 194 31.71 -1.09 5.17
N LYS A 195 32.13 0.04 4.60
CA LYS A 195 31.63 1.37 4.97
C LYS A 195 30.13 1.54 4.68
N LEU A 196 29.64 0.94 3.59
CA LEU A 196 28.23 0.98 3.22
C LEU A 196 27.40 -0.08 3.96
N ALA A 197 28.00 -1.21 4.35
CA ALA A 197 27.30 -2.25 5.11
C ALA A 197 27.02 -1.87 6.57
N LEU A 198 27.98 -1.21 7.23
CA LEU A 198 27.90 -0.84 8.65
C LEU A 198 26.65 -0.04 9.07
N PRO A 199 26.21 1.01 8.34
CA PRO A 199 24.98 1.72 8.70
C PRO A 199 23.75 0.80 8.67
N TYR A 200 23.61 -0.05 7.66
CA TYR A 200 22.49 -0.99 7.59
C TYR A 200 22.46 -1.96 8.78
N LEU A 201 23.60 -2.53 9.16
CA LEU A 201 23.69 -3.43 10.33
C LEU A 201 23.35 -2.71 11.64
N ARG A 202 23.82 -1.46 11.79
CA ARG A 202 23.48 -0.63 12.95
C ARG A 202 21.97 -0.41 13.04
N ASP A 203 21.34 -0.06 11.93
CA ASP A 203 19.91 0.21 11.86
C ASP A 203 19.10 -1.04 12.20
N VAL A 204 19.49 -2.21 11.67
CA VAL A 204 18.87 -3.52 12.01
C VAL A 204 18.96 -3.81 13.51
N ILE A 205 20.16 -3.71 14.11
CA ILE A 205 20.36 -3.99 15.54
C ILE A 205 19.50 -3.04 16.38
N SER A 206 19.45 -1.76 16.02
CA SER A 206 18.65 -0.77 16.73
C SER A 206 17.14 -1.08 16.65
N ALA A 207 16.68 -1.52 15.49
CA ALA A 207 15.29 -1.87 15.23
C ALA A 207 14.89 -3.14 16.01
N GLU A 208 15.72 -4.19 15.98
CA GLU A 208 15.47 -5.43 16.73
C GLU A 208 15.52 -5.20 18.24
N ALA A 209 16.50 -4.44 18.74
CA ALA A 209 16.58 -4.09 20.16
C ALA A 209 15.37 -3.27 20.63
N LYS A 210 14.76 -2.47 19.73
CA LYS A 210 13.50 -1.78 20.02
C LYS A 210 12.34 -2.79 20.09
N LEU A 211 12.20 -3.68 19.11
CA LEU A 211 11.16 -4.72 19.11
C LEU A 211 11.22 -5.62 20.34
N MET A 212 12.41 -6.04 20.77
CA MET A 212 12.60 -6.89 21.94
C MET A 212 12.22 -6.19 23.25
N ARG A 213 12.63 -4.92 23.42
CA ARG A 213 12.22 -4.11 24.58
C ARG A 213 10.72 -3.93 24.63
N ASP A 214 10.10 -3.74 23.48
CA ASP A 214 8.66 -3.55 23.38
C ASP A 214 7.92 -4.84 23.77
N ALA A 215 8.36 -6.01 23.29
CA ALA A 215 7.80 -7.29 23.69
C ALA A 215 7.91 -7.54 25.21
N ALA A 216 9.07 -7.26 25.81
CA ALA A 216 9.29 -7.44 27.25
C ALA A 216 8.49 -6.46 28.14
N GLY A 217 8.20 -5.25 27.63
CA GLY A 217 7.37 -4.27 28.33
C GLY A 217 5.89 -4.65 28.39
N PHE A 218 5.39 -5.43 27.42
CA PHE A 218 4.01 -5.96 27.44
C PHE A 218 3.85 -7.09 28.48
N GLU A 219 4.84 -7.99 28.60
CA GLU A 219 4.80 -9.09 29.57
C GLU A 219 4.77 -8.59 31.03
N GLN A 220 5.44 -7.48 31.35
CA GLN A 220 5.41 -6.90 32.70
C GLN A 220 4.10 -6.19 33.06
N THR A 221 3.26 -5.86 32.08
CA THR A 221 1.97 -5.17 32.32
C THR A 221 0.78 -6.12 32.47
N GLU A 222 0.90 -7.38 32.05
CA GLU A 222 -0.18 -8.38 32.19
C GLU A 222 -0.11 -9.19 33.50
N GLU A 223 0.98 -9.08 34.28
CA GLU A 223 1.15 -9.74 35.58
C GLU A 223 0.75 -8.87 36.80
N GLY A 224 0.09 -7.72 36.58
CA GLY A 224 -0.27 -6.74 37.63
C GLY A 224 -1.74 -6.70 38.01
#